data_AF-A0AAW6LF36-F1
#
_entry.id   AF-A0AAW6LF36-F1
#
_cell.length_a   1.000
_cell.length_b   1.000
_cell.length_c   1.000
_cell.angle_alpha   90.00
_cell.angle_beta   90.00
_cell.angle_gamma   90.00
#
_symmetry.space_group_name_H-M   'P 1'
#
loop_
_entity.id
_entity.type
_entity.pdbx_description
1 polymer ?
#
loop_
_entity_poly.entity_id
_entity_poly.type
_entity_poly.pdbx_seq_one_letter_code
_entity_poly.pdbx_strand_id
1 'polypeptide(L)'
;MTEPEKTEPDKSEPRDAVHKTSVVDAVLQSPLAGLSPWILLSLLSGPGRFEESAAAALGLSLLILAASHRRGGTVKLLEVFDVVFFGVLAAIGLLASANTIRWFELWGGELTNIALVVFAFGSILLRNPFTLQYAKESTPEEYWTTPLFLRINYVITAVWALAFTWSAVVGLFGDALLHDGDNFWTGWILQLLGTFFAISFTEWYPEYAPNKAAQAQGLETEPPQSIFRLFDFLPVFVAVTGIAGLVTDSVSVTAGVTLILVGVFGHLAMRRFTVD
;
A
#
# COMPACT_ATOMS: atom_id res chain seq x y z
N MET A 1 -56.56 -49.40 -9.00
CA MET A 1 -55.12 -49.39 -8.65
C MET A 1 -54.44 -48.59 -9.74
N THR A 2 -54.14 -47.32 -9.45
CA THR A 2 -53.46 -46.38 -10.35
C THR A 2 -52.30 -45.80 -9.54
N GLU A 3 -51.09 -46.01 -10.05
CA GLU A 3 -49.81 -45.61 -9.46
C GLU A 3 -49.60 -44.10 -9.67
N PRO A 4 -49.12 -43.33 -8.68
CA PRO A 4 -48.85 -41.91 -8.88
C PRO A 4 -47.51 -41.70 -9.59
N GLU A 5 -47.55 -40.89 -10.64
CA GLU A 5 -46.44 -40.43 -11.47
C GLU A 5 -45.41 -39.64 -10.62
N LYS A 6 -44.14 -40.08 -10.64
CA LYS A 6 -43.03 -39.35 -10.01
C LYS A 6 -42.70 -38.12 -10.86
N THR A 7 -43.07 -36.94 -10.36
CA THR A 7 -42.58 -35.65 -10.85
C THR A 7 -41.09 -35.51 -10.55
N GLU A 8 -40.28 -35.44 -11.60
CA GLU A 8 -38.87 -35.05 -11.56
C GLU A 8 -38.75 -33.58 -11.13
N PRO A 9 -37.83 -33.22 -10.21
CA PRO A 9 -37.65 -31.82 -9.84
C PRO A 9 -36.96 -31.05 -10.97
N ASP A 10 -37.64 -29.98 -11.39
CA ASP A 10 -37.25 -28.99 -12.39
C ASP A 10 -35.88 -28.37 -12.08
N LYS A 11 -34.92 -28.54 -13.00
CA LYS A 11 -33.57 -27.95 -12.95
C LYS A 11 -33.59 -26.52 -13.51
N SER A 12 -34.31 -25.62 -12.86
CA SER A 12 -34.41 -24.23 -13.28
C SER A 12 -34.13 -23.23 -12.15
N GLU A 13 -33.20 -23.53 -11.24
CA GLU A 13 -32.60 -22.49 -10.40
C GLU A 13 -31.41 -21.84 -11.13
N PRO A 14 -31.43 -20.53 -11.39
CA PRO A 14 -30.28 -19.83 -11.95
C PRO A 14 -29.16 -19.77 -10.90
N ARG A 15 -28.08 -20.50 -11.19
CA ARG A 15 -26.79 -20.44 -10.48
C ARG A 15 -26.34 -18.99 -10.39
N ASP A 16 -26.11 -18.56 -9.15
CA ASP A 16 -25.18 -17.52 -8.70
C ASP A 16 -24.81 -16.48 -9.76
N ALA A 17 -25.47 -15.33 -9.70
CA ALA A 17 -24.99 -14.13 -10.33
C ALA A 17 -23.61 -13.80 -9.72
N VAL A 18 -22.55 -14.22 -10.41
CA VAL A 18 -21.17 -13.82 -10.15
C VAL A 18 -21.14 -12.29 -10.21
N HIS A 19 -21.14 -11.65 -9.04
CA HIS A 19 -20.99 -10.21 -8.95
C HIS A 19 -19.59 -9.90 -9.48
N LYS A 20 -19.49 -9.46 -10.74
CA LYS A 20 -18.24 -8.92 -11.29
C LYS A 20 -17.89 -7.69 -10.46
N THR A 21 -16.93 -7.84 -9.55
CA THR A 21 -16.32 -6.72 -8.83
C THR A 21 -15.85 -5.70 -9.86
N SER A 22 -16.34 -4.46 -9.74
CA SER A 22 -15.90 -3.36 -10.60
C SER A 22 -14.41 -3.11 -10.37
N VAL A 23 -13.68 -2.62 -11.37
CA VAL A 23 -12.29 -2.16 -11.21
C VAL A 23 -12.17 -1.17 -10.05
N VAL A 24 -13.22 -0.36 -9.82
CA VAL A 24 -13.28 0.58 -8.70
C VAL A 24 -13.43 -0.15 -7.36
N ASP A 25 -14.13 -1.29 -7.30
CA ASP A 25 -14.21 -2.11 -6.08
C ASP A 25 -12.84 -2.72 -5.77
N ALA A 26 -12.16 -3.25 -6.78
CA ALA A 26 -10.81 -3.82 -6.63
C ALA A 26 -9.78 -2.76 -6.17
N VAL A 27 -9.88 -1.53 -6.67
CA VAL A 27 -9.04 -0.43 -6.21
C VAL A 27 -9.37 -0.05 -4.76
N LEU A 28 -10.64 0.16 -4.40
CA LEU A 28 -11.05 0.55 -3.04
C LEU A 28 -10.77 -0.52 -1.97
N GLN A 29 -10.76 -1.79 -2.38
CA GLN A 29 -10.44 -2.93 -1.53
C GLN A 29 -8.92 -3.16 -1.40
N SER A 30 -8.12 -2.53 -2.25
CA SER A 30 -6.66 -2.62 -2.18
C SER A 30 -6.11 -1.79 -1.01
N PRO A 31 -5.16 -2.33 -0.22
CA PRO A 31 -4.39 -1.55 0.75
C PRO A 31 -3.74 -0.30 0.15
N LEU A 32 -3.46 -0.30 -1.15
CA LEU A 32 -2.90 0.83 -1.89
C LEU A 32 -3.85 2.03 -1.96
N ALA A 33 -5.16 1.80 -2.04
CA ALA A 33 -6.11 2.91 -2.04
C ALA A 33 -6.11 3.66 -0.71
N GLY A 34 -5.94 2.94 0.41
CA GLY A 34 -5.79 3.56 1.73
C GLY A 34 -4.53 4.44 1.85
N LEU A 35 -3.50 4.19 1.04
CA LEU A 35 -2.29 5.00 1.02
C LEU A 35 -2.34 6.14 -0.01
N SER A 36 -3.35 6.18 -0.86
CA SER A 36 -3.45 7.18 -1.93
C SER A 36 -3.55 8.64 -1.45
N PRO A 37 -4.22 8.98 -0.33
CA PRO A 37 -4.18 10.35 0.20
C PRO A 37 -2.78 10.79 0.63
N TRP A 38 -1.99 9.88 1.19
CA TRP A 38 -0.60 10.13 1.61
C TRP A 38 0.31 10.36 0.41
N ILE A 39 0.14 9.56 -0.65
CA ILE A 39 0.84 9.76 -1.92
C ILE A 39 0.48 11.11 -2.53
N LEU A 40 -0.81 11.47 -2.52
CA LEU A 40 -1.28 12.76 -3.03
C LEU A 40 -0.68 13.92 -2.23
N LEU A 41 -0.66 13.83 -0.90
CA LEU A 41 -0.01 14.82 -0.05
C LEU A 41 1.46 14.96 -0.44
N SER A 42 2.21 13.85 -0.52
CA SER A 42 3.64 13.86 -0.86
C SER A 42 3.91 14.49 -2.23
N LEU A 43 3.09 14.23 -3.25
CA LEU A 43 3.26 14.80 -4.59
C LEU A 43 2.91 16.29 -4.67
N LEU A 44 1.97 16.76 -3.85
CA LEU A 44 1.53 18.16 -3.86
C LEU A 44 2.30 19.02 -2.84
N SER A 45 3.00 18.41 -1.90
CA SER A 45 3.81 19.12 -0.92
C SER A 45 4.91 19.91 -1.61
N GLY A 46 5.20 21.10 -1.07
CA GLY A 46 6.25 21.98 -1.54
C GLY A 46 6.08 23.40 -1.02
N PRO A 47 7.07 24.29 -1.24
CA PRO A 47 7.05 25.64 -0.71
C PRO A 47 5.80 26.42 -1.14
N GLY A 48 5.03 26.92 -0.18
CA GLY A 48 3.80 27.69 -0.41
C GLY A 48 2.57 26.86 -0.79
N ARG A 49 2.66 25.52 -0.77
CA ARG A 49 1.58 24.61 -1.21
C ARG A 49 0.97 23.79 -0.06
N PHE A 50 1.31 24.11 1.19
CA PHE A 50 0.85 23.36 2.35
C PHE A 50 -0.68 23.22 2.40
N GLU A 51 -1.41 24.34 2.30
CA GLU A 51 -2.88 24.36 2.37
C GLU A 51 -3.52 23.54 1.25
N GLU A 52 -3.02 23.69 0.01
CA GLU A 52 -3.51 22.97 -1.17
C GLU A 52 -3.30 21.46 -1.03
N SER A 53 -2.10 21.06 -0.59
CA SER A 53 -1.74 19.65 -0.42
C SER A 53 -2.57 18.98 0.68
N ALA A 54 -2.76 19.65 1.83
CA ALA A 54 -3.58 19.16 2.93
C ALA A 54 -5.07 19.07 2.55
N ALA A 55 -5.60 20.09 1.87
CA ALA A 55 -6.99 20.10 1.41
C ALA A 55 -7.25 19.02 0.35
N ALA A 56 -6.32 18.81 -0.58
CA ALA A 56 -6.43 17.77 -1.59
C ALA A 56 -6.40 16.37 -0.98
N ALA A 57 -5.48 16.12 -0.03
CA ALA A 57 -5.39 14.86 0.69
C ALA A 57 -6.65 14.59 1.54
N LEU A 58 -7.17 15.61 2.24
CA LEU A 58 -8.42 15.52 2.98
C LEU A 58 -9.60 15.24 2.05
N GLY A 59 -9.68 15.95 0.92
CA GLY A 59 -10.70 15.75 -0.10
C GLY A 59 -10.70 14.31 -0.62
N LEU A 60 -9.53 13.78 -0.97
CA LEU A 60 -9.40 12.39 -1.43
C LEU A 60 -9.79 11.39 -0.33
N SER A 61 -9.38 11.63 0.92
CA SER A 61 -9.73 10.77 2.07
C SER A 61 -11.24 10.71 2.29
N LEU A 62 -11.91 11.87 2.24
CA LEU A 62 -13.38 11.95 2.35
C LEU A 62 -14.08 11.28 1.17
N LEU A 63 -13.53 11.40 -0.05
CA LEU A 63 -14.07 10.73 -1.24
C LEU A 63 -13.96 9.20 -1.11
N ILE A 64 -12.82 8.69 -0.64
CA ILE A 64 -12.61 7.24 -0.42
C ILE A 64 -13.55 6.74 0.67
N LEU A 65 -13.63 7.43 1.81
CA LEU A 65 -14.53 7.07 2.92
C LEU A 65 -16.00 7.08 2.46
N ALA A 66 -16.42 8.10 1.71
CA ALA A 66 -17.78 8.20 1.18
C ALA A 66 -18.07 7.11 0.13
N ALA A 67 -17.11 6.78 -0.73
CA ALA A 67 -17.25 5.74 -1.74
C ALA A 67 -17.33 4.34 -1.09
N SER A 68 -16.48 4.07 -0.10
CA SER A 68 -16.47 2.85 0.73
C SER A 68 -17.83 2.67 1.41
N HIS A 69 -18.32 3.71 2.11
CA HIS A 69 -19.60 3.68 2.80
C HIS A 69 -20.80 3.48 1.84
N ARG A 70 -20.82 4.19 0.70
CA ARG A 70 -21.90 4.06 -0.30
C ARG A 70 -21.99 2.67 -0.92
N ARG A 71 -20.90 1.91 -0.91
CA ARG A 71 -20.82 0.55 -1.44
C ARG A 71 -21.08 -0.53 -0.38
N GLY A 72 -21.48 -0.13 0.83
CA GLY A 72 -21.72 -1.05 1.94
C GLY A 72 -20.44 -1.59 2.57
N GLY A 73 -19.28 -1.00 2.26
CA GLY A 73 -18.01 -1.33 2.91
C GLY A 73 -18.00 -0.92 4.38
N THR A 74 -17.15 -1.59 5.16
CA THR A 74 -16.94 -1.21 6.57
C THR A 74 -15.95 -0.06 6.66
N VAL A 75 -16.18 0.86 7.60
CA VAL A 75 -15.25 1.96 7.86
C VAL A 75 -13.92 1.39 8.37
N LYS A 76 -12.84 1.70 7.65
CA LYS A 76 -11.51 1.18 7.95
C LYS A 76 -10.75 2.14 8.87
N LEU A 77 -9.86 1.59 9.69
CA LEU A 77 -9.05 2.32 10.67
C LEU A 77 -8.14 3.34 9.97
N LEU A 78 -7.58 2.96 8.81
CA LEU A 78 -6.77 3.85 7.98
C LEU A 78 -7.60 5.00 7.42
N GLU A 79 -8.80 4.75 6.88
CA GLU A 79 -9.69 5.82 6.37
C GLU A 79 -10.05 6.85 7.46
N VAL A 80 -10.31 6.39 8.69
CA VAL A 80 -10.57 7.30 9.83
C VAL A 80 -9.31 8.07 10.19
N PHE A 81 -8.17 7.40 10.24
CA PHE A 81 -6.89 8.03 10.54
C PHE A 81 -6.54 9.10 9.50
N ASP A 82 -6.75 8.82 8.21
CA ASP A 82 -6.55 9.75 7.10
C ASP A 82 -7.40 11.01 7.30
N VAL A 83 -8.72 10.85 7.48
CA VAL A 83 -9.64 11.98 7.64
C VAL A 83 -9.27 12.82 8.86
N VAL A 84 -8.92 12.19 9.98
CA VAL A 84 -8.52 12.90 11.20
C VAL A 84 -7.19 13.64 10.97
N PHE A 85 -6.18 12.96 10.43
CA PHE A 85 -4.85 13.51 10.24
C PHE A 85 -4.86 14.67 9.25
N PHE A 86 -5.42 14.47 8.05
CA PHE A 86 -5.52 15.54 7.05
C PHE A 86 -6.51 16.63 7.46
N GLY A 87 -7.54 16.30 8.26
CA GLY A 87 -8.44 17.28 8.87
C GLY A 87 -7.70 18.21 9.81
N VAL A 88 -6.78 17.67 10.63
CA VAL A 88 -5.89 18.47 11.49
C VAL A 88 -4.94 19.33 10.65
N LEU A 89 -4.31 18.77 9.61
CA LEU A 89 -3.42 19.55 8.73
C LEU A 89 -4.16 20.67 7.99
N ALA A 90 -5.36 20.41 7.49
CA ALA A 90 -6.19 21.43 6.84
C ALA A 90 -6.61 22.52 7.83
N ALA A 91 -7.00 22.15 9.06
CA ALA A 91 -7.33 23.11 10.12
C ALA A 91 -6.11 23.98 10.49
N ILE A 92 -4.92 23.39 10.57
CA ILE A 92 -3.66 24.13 10.77
C ILE A 92 -3.42 25.09 9.61
N GLY A 93 -3.59 24.63 8.36
CA GLY A 93 -3.43 25.47 7.17
C GLY A 93 -4.35 26.70 7.21
N LEU A 94 -5.60 26.52 7.62
CA LEU A 94 -6.60 27.60 7.66
C LEU A 94 -6.47 28.56 8.86
N LEU A 95 -5.97 28.08 10.00
CA LEU A 95 -6.06 28.80 11.28
C LEU A 95 -4.71 29.23 11.85
N ALA A 96 -3.60 28.61 11.44
CA ALA A 96 -2.30 28.84 12.05
C ALA A 96 -1.58 30.07 11.48
N SER A 97 -0.59 30.55 12.23
CA SER A 97 0.25 31.66 11.78
C SER A 97 1.14 31.24 10.60
N ALA A 98 1.56 32.20 9.77
CA ALA A 98 2.51 31.94 8.69
C ALA A 98 3.84 31.32 9.17
N ASN A 99 4.24 31.57 10.42
CA ASN A 99 5.43 30.93 10.99
C ASN A 99 5.22 29.45 11.30
N THR A 100 4.02 29.11 11.78
CA THR A 100 3.63 27.72 12.01
C THR A 100 3.53 26.96 10.69
N ILE A 101 2.90 27.56 9.68
CA ILE A 101 2.79 26.95 8.33
C ILE A 101 4.17 26.68 7.76
N ARG A 102 5.10 27.65 7.80
CA ARG A 102 6.50 27.42 7.35
C ARG A 102 7.21 26.31 8.11
N TRP A 103 6.95 26.15 9.40
CA TRP A 103 7.52 25.05 10.17
C TRP A 103 6.97 23.69 9.67
N PHE A 104 5.67 23.62 9.37
CA PHE A 104 5.06 22.42 8.78
C PHE A 104 5.49 22.18 7.32
N GLU A 105 5.79 23.22 6.55
CA GLU A 105 6.38 23.05 5.21
C GLU A 105 7.77 22.43 5.28
N LEU A 106 8.55 22.73 6.32
CA LEU A 106 9.88 22.16 6.54
C LEU A 106 9.83 20.75 7.15
N TRP A 107 9.00 20.54 8.16
CA TRP A 107 8.96 19.28 8.94
C TRP A 107 7.79 18.36 8.56
N GLY A 108 6.98 18.75 7.59
CA GLY A 108 5.75 18.04 7.22
C GLY A 108 6.01 16.63 6.72
N GLY A 109 7.07 16.44 5.92
CA GLY A 109 7.48 15.12 5.45
C GLY A 109 7.80 14.17 6.60
N GLU A 110 8.65 14.61 7.52
CA GLU A 110 9.05 13.81 8.68
C GLU A 110 7.86 13.54 9.61
N LEU A 111 7.01 14.55 9.86
CA LEU A 111 5.81 14.37 10.69
C LEU A 111 4.84 13.36 10.09
N THR A 112 4.68 13.37 8.77
CA THR A 112 3.85 12.44 8.01
C THR A 112 4.39 11.01 8.13
N ASN A 113 5.70 10.83 7.97
CA ASN A 113 6.36 9.54 8.15
C ASN A 113 6.21 9.02 9.59
N ILE A 114 6.47 9.86 10.59
CA ILE A 114 6.28 9.50 12.01
C ILE A 114 4.82 9.13 12.30
N ALA A 115 3.87 9.89 11.76
CA ALA A 115 2.44 9.62 11.95
C ALA A 115 2.06 8.23 11.43
N LEU A 116 2.55 7.84 10.24
CA LEU A 116 2.35 6.50 9.68
C LEU A 116 3.02 5.39 10.50
N VAL A 117 4.23 5.63 11.02
CA VAL A 117 4.91 4.70 11.93
C VAL A 117 4.10 4.47 13.19
N VAL A 118 3.68 5.55 13.85
CA VAL A 118 2.89 5.50 15.09
C VAL A 118 1.55 4.82 14.83
N PHE A 119 0.90 5.13 13.71
CA PHE A 119 -0.34 4.48 13.30
C PHE A 119 -0.16 2.96 13.11
N ALA A 120 0.83 2.55 12.33
CA ALA A 120 1.05 1.14 12.00
C ALA A 120 1.40 0.33 13.25
N PHE A 121 2.36 0.77 14.06
CA PHE A 121 2.70 0.11 15.33
C PHE A 121 1.55 0.19 16.34
N GLY A 122 0.86 1.33 16.41
CA GLY A 122 -0.31 1.52 17.28
C GLY A 122 -1.42 0.52 16.95
N SER A 123 -1.69 0.27 15.66
CA SER A 123 -2.67 -0.73 15.22
C SER A 123 -2.32 -2.14 15.72
N ILE A 124 -1.03 -2.52 15.66
CA ILE A 124 -0.53 -3.80 16.20
C ILE A 124 -0.69 -3.84 17.72
N LEU A 125 -0.29 -2.77 18.43
CA LEU A 125 -0.31 -2.70 19.88
C LEU A 125 -1.74 -2.76 20.44
N LEU A 126 -2.69 -2.15 19.74
CA LEU A 126 -4.13 -2.23 20.02
C LEU A 126 -4.76 -3.58 19.59
N ARG A 127 -3.94 -4.53 19.12
CA ARG A 127 -4.35 -5.86 18.64
C ARG A 127 -5.31 -5.84 17.45
N ASN A 128 -5.34 -4.75 16.69
CA ASN A 128 -6.17 -4.57 15.52
C ASN A 128 -5.31 -4.06 14.34
N PRO A 129 -4.44 -4.92 13.76
CA PRO A 129 -3.56 -4.53 12.66
C PRO A 129 -4.36 -3.91 11.52
N PHE A 130 -3.96 -2.74 11.02
CA PHE A 130 -4.78 -1.98 10.06
C PHE A 130 -5.09 -2.74 8.77
N THR A 131 -4.23 -3.70 8.37
CA THR A 131 -4.44 -4.53 7.18
C THR A 131 -5.60 -5.52 7.34
N LEU A 132 -5.95 -5.87 8.58
CA LEU A 132 -6.96 -6.90 8.88
C LEU A 132 -8.33 -6.55 8.29
N GLN A 133 -8.71 -5.27 8.34
CA GLN A 133 -10.01 -4.81 7.83
C GLN A 133 -10.09 -4.91 6.31
N TYR A 134 -8.98 -4.65 5.60
CA TYR A 134 -8.90 -4.84 4.15
C TYR A 134 -8.90 -6.33 3.77
N ALA A 135 -8.16 -7.16 4.52
CA ALA A 135 -8.09 -8.60 4.26
C ALA A 135 -9.44 -9.30 4.45
N LYS A 136 -10.29 -8.81 5.37
CA LYS A 136 -11.65 -9.33 5.59
C LYS A 136 -12.57 -9.12 4.39
N GLU A 137 -12.40 -8.04 3.63
CA GLU A 137 -13.23 -7.76 2.44
C GLU A 137 -12.94 -8.71 1.27
N SER A 138 -11.75 -9.32 1.24
CA SER A 138 -11.30 -10.22 0.17
C SER A 138 -11.22 -11.69 0.59
N THR A 139 -11.50 -12.00 1.86
CA THR A 139 -11.39 -13.35 2.43
C THR A 139 -12.74 -13.81 2.98
N PRO A 140 -13.17 -15.07 2.74
CA PRO A 140 -14.40 -15.61 3.33
C PRO A 140 -14.43 -15.51 4.86
N GLU A 141 -15.61 -15.22 5.42
CA GLU A 141 -15.80 -14.96 6.86
C GLU A 141 -15.33 -16.13 7.76
N GLU A 142 -15.41 -17.36 7.26
CA GLU A 142 -14.95 -18.57 7.96
C GLU A 142 -13.46 -18.53 8.32
N TYR A 143 -12.63 -17.80 7.57
CA TYR A 143 -11.19 -17.70 7.83
C TYR A 143 -10.82 -16.55 8.76
N TRP A 144 -11.72 -15.60 9.02
CA TRP A 144 -11.41 -14.32 9.69
C TRP A 144 -10.83 -14.47 11.10
N THR A 145 -11.13 -15.59 11.77
CA THR A 145 -10.69 -15.88 13.14
C THR A 145 -9.58 -16.93 13.19
N THR A 146 -9.14 -17.46 12.05
CA THR A 146 -8.10 -18.50 12.02
C THR A 146 -6.76 -17.93 12.46
N PRO A 147 -5.94 -18.69 13.23
CA PRO A 147 -4.62 -18.21 13.65
C PRO A 147 -3.71 -17.84 12.48
N LEU A 148 -3.83 -18.52 11.35
CA LEU A 148 -3.06 -18.25 10.14
C LEU A 148 -3.44 -16.90 9.52
N PHE A 149 -4.74 -16.64 9.33
CA PHE A 149 -5.22 -15.37 8.77
C PHE A 149 -4.82 -14.17 9.64
N LEU A 150 -4.96 -14.30 10.96
CA LEU A 150 -4.51 -13.27 11.90
C LEU A 150 -3.00 -13.07 11.78
N ARG A 151 -2.21 -14.15 11.82
CA ARG A 151 -0.74 -14.07 11.70
C ARG A 151 -0.30 -13.39 10.40
N ILE A 152 -0.96 -13.68 9.28
CA ILE A 152 -0.67 -13.05 8.00
C ILE A 152 -0.80 -11.54 8.11
N ASN A 153 -1.92 -11.05 8.64
CA ASN A 153 -2.19 -9.62 8.80
C ASN A 153 -1.25 -8.94 9.78
N TYR A 154 -0.89 -9.59 10.89
CA TYR A 154 0.12 -9.05 11.81
C TYR A 154 1.48 -8.89 11.15
N VAL A 155 1.91 -9.87 10.35
CA VAL A 155 3.21 -9.81 9.65
C VAL A 155 3.19 -8.74 8.55
N ILE A 156 2.13 -8.67 7.75
CA ILE A 156 2.00 -7.63 6.70
C ILE A 156 1.99 -6.24 7.35
N THR A 157 1.21 -6.04 8.42
CA THR A 157 1.20 -4.76 9.15
C THR A 157 2.57 -4.42 9.74
N ALA A 158 3.31 -5.41 10.24
CA ALA A 158 4.67 -5.20 10.74
C ALA A 158 5.64 -4.79 9.62
N VAL A 159 5.53 -5.39 8.44
CA VAL A 159 6.33 -5.00 7.27
C VAL A 159 6.02 -3.56 6.85
N TRP A 160 4.74 -3.15 6.86
CA TRP A 160 4.37 -1.76 6.64
C TRP A 160 4.94 -0.82 7.71
N ALA A 161 4.85 -1.19 8.98
CA ALA A 161 5.43 -0.41 10.08
C ALA A 161 6.95 -0.24 9.90
N LEU A 162 7.66 -1.30 9.48
CA LEU A 162 9.09 -1.25 9.18
C LEU A 162 9.40 -0.41 7.94
N ALA A 163 8.57 -0.46 6.89
CA ALA A 163 8.73 0.36 5.70
C ALA A 163 8.54 1.86 6.01
N PHE A 164 7.53 2.22 6.81
CA PHE A 164 7.37 3.60 7.28
C PHE A 164 8.52 4.04 8.18
N THR A 165 9.02 3.14 9.03
CA THR A 165 10.18 3.42 9.89
C THR A 165 11.43 3.65 9.06
N TRP A 166 11.63 2.85 8.01
CA TRP A 166 12.68 3.06 7.03
C TRP A 166 12.56 4.42 6.37
N SER A 167 11.36 4.80 5.90
CA SER A 167 11.14 6.11 5.28
C SER A 167 11.41 7.26 6.24
N ALA A 168 10.98 7.18 7.51
CA ALA A 168 11.28 8.17 8.54
C ALA A 168 12.80 8.28 8.80
N VAL A 169 13.50 7.16 8.98
CA VAL A 169 14.95 7.17 9.24
C VAL A 169 15.74 7.73 8.05
N VAL A 170 15.35 7.36 6.84
CA VAL A 170 15.98 7.86 5.61
C VAL A 170 15.70 9.34 5.40
N GLY A 171 14.45 9.79 5.62
CA GLY A 171 14.05 11.19 5.55
C GLY A 171 14.83 12.03 6.56
N LEU A 172 14.81 11.63 7.83
CA LEU A 172 15.59 12.25 8.90
C LEU A 172 17.09 12.31 8.58
N PHE A 173 17.65 11.27 7.98
CA PHE A 173 19.05 11.29 7.54
C PHE A 173 19.29 12.35 6.45
N GLY A 174 18.38 12.49 5.49
CA GLY A 174 18.43 13.56 4.48
C GLY A 174 18.36 14.95 5.11
N ASP A 175 17.39 15.18 5.98
CA ASP A 175 17.17 16.46 6.65
C ASP A 175 18.34 16.84 7.57
N ALA A 176 18.78 15.91 8.41
CA ALA A 176 19.74 16.19 9.47
C ALA A 176 21.20 16.19 8.98
N LEU A 177 21.56 15.35 8.00
CA LEU A 177 22.94 15.24 7.53
C LEU A 177 23.16 15.96 6.19
N LEU A 178 22.23 15.85 5.25
CA LEU A 178 22.38 16.48 3.93
C LEU A 178 21.82 17.91 3.90
N HIS A 179 21.03 18.31 4.90
CA HIS A 179 20.33 19.60 4.95
C HIS A 179 19.45 19.83 3.71
N ASP A 180 18.91 18.73 3.17
CA ASP A 180 18.16 18.69 1.91
C ASP A 180 17.05 17.62 2.03
N GLY A 181 15.87 18.04 2.46
CA GLY A 181 14.71 17.15 2.61
C GLY A 181 14.09 16.70 1.30
N ASP A 182 14.31 17.48 0.23
CA ASP A 182 13.86 17.16 -1.12
C ASP A 182 14.92 16.38 -1.91
N ASN A 183 15.97 15.89 -1.23
CA ASN A 183 17.04 15.14 -1.86
C ASN A 183 16.48 13.96 -2.64
N PHE A 184 16.91 13.82 -3.89
CA PHE A 184 16.43 12.76 -4.78
C PHE A 184 16.51 11.36 -4.16
N TRP A 185 17.60 11.02 -3.46
CA TRP A 185 17.78 9.69 -2.90
C TRP A 185 17.02 9.51 -1.58
N THR A 186 17.24 10.40 -0.61
CA THR A 186 16.69 10.25 0.75
C THR A 186 15.26 10.77 0.88
N GLY A 187 14.89 11.80 0.12
CA GLY A 187 13.52 12.33 0.08
C GLY A 187 12.57 11.47 -0.74
N TRP A 188 13.07 10.78 -1.78
CA TRP A 188 12.21 10.08 -2.74
C TRP A 188 12.57 8.61 -2.94
N ILE A 189 13.70 8.31 -3.59
CA ILE A 189 13.97 6.95 -4.11
C ILE A 189 14.04 5.91 -3.00
N LEU A 190 14.76 6.16 -1.91
CA LEU A 190 14.90 5.19 -0.83
C LEU A 190 13.59 5.00 -0.05
N GLN A 191 12.77 6.05 0.11
CA GLN A 191 11.45 5.93 0.75
C GLN A 191 10.49 5.12 -0.12
N LEU A 192 10.45 5.41 -1.43
CA LEU A 192 9.65 4.66 -2.39
C LEU A 192 10.08 3.20 -2.44
N LEU A 193 11.38 2.90 -2.39
CA LEU A 193 11.88 1.52 -2.34
C LEU A 193 11.28 0.71 -1.18
N GLY A 194 11.23 1.31 0.02
CA GLY A 194 10.60 0.69 1.19
C GLY A 194 9.10 0.45 0.99
N THR A 195 8.40 1.43 0.43
CA THR A 195 6.97 1.32 0.10
C THR A 195 6.72 0.22 -0.93
N PHE A 196 7.42 0.20 -2.06
CA PHE A 196 7.26 -0.84 -3.09
C PHE A 196 7.58 -2.24 -2.57
N PHE A 197 8.56 -2.37 -1.67
CA PHE A 197 8.82 -3.63 -0.99
C PHE A 197 7.63 -4.08 -0.12
N ALA A 198 7.04 -3.18 0.68
CA ALA A 198 5.86 -3.49 1.49
C ALA A 198 4.65 -3.88 0.64
N ILE A 199 4.46 -3.23 -0.51
CA ILE A 199 3.43 -3.56 -1.50
C ILE A 199 3.66 -4.97 -2.04
N SER A 200 4.86 -5.25 -2.57
CA SER A 200 5.20 -6.56 -3.11
C SER A 200 5.07 -7.67 -2.07
N PHE A 201 5.44 -7.40 -0.81
CA PHE A 201 5.25 -8.32 0.30
C PHE A 201 3.76 -8.55 0.60
N THR A 202 2.92 -7.52 0.53
CA THR A 202 1.48 -7.62 0.77
C THR A 202 0.78 -8.48 -0.27
N GLU A 203 1.25 -8.47 -1.52
CA GLU A 203 0.74 -9.32 -2.60
C GLU A 203 1.24 -10.77 -2.48
N TRP A 204 2.54 -10.95 -2.19
CA TRP A 204 3.19 -12.26 -2.16
C TRP A 204 2.87 -13.09 -0.90
N TYR A 205 2.85 -12.47 0.27
CA TYR A 205 2.83 -13.19 1.55
C TYR A 205 1.52 -13.97 1.82
N PRO A 206 0.32 -13.44 1.49
CA PRO A 206 -0.94 -14.18 1.64
C PRO A 206 -1.00 -15.47 0.83
N GLU A 207 -0.31 -15.55 -0.31
CA GLU A 207 -0.25 -16.77 -1.13
C GLU A 207 0.87 -17.71 -0.64
N TYR A 208 1.99 -17.15 -0.20
CA TYR A 208 3.13 -17.92 0.30
C TYR A 208 2.83 -18.64 1.63
N ALA A 209 2.25 -17.94 2.61
CA ALA A 209 2.16 -18.44 3.98
C ALA A 209 1.23 -19.67 4.14
N PRO A 210 0.02 -19.72 3.55
CA PRO A 210 -0.84 -20.90 3.62
C PRO A 210 -0.23 -22.12 2.93
N ASN A 211 0.28 -21.96 1.71
CA ASN A 211 0.90 -23.05 0.95
C ASN A 211 2.11 -23.62 1.69
N LYS A 212 2.94 -22.75 2.30
CA LYS A 212 4.07 -23.20 3.13
C LYS A 212 3.61 -23.94 4.39
N ALA A 213 2.56 -23.44 5.06
CA ALA A 213 2.04 -24.06 6.27
C ALA A 213 1.45 -25.45 6.00
N ALA A 214 0.74 -25.61 4.88
CA ALA A 214 0.13 -26.87 4.50
C ALA A 214 1.15 -27.86 3.93
N GLN A 215 2.16 -27.41 3.17
CA GLN A 215 3.32 -28.22 2.78
C GLN A 215 4.08 -28.76 4.01
N ALA A 216 4.29 -27.93 5.04
CA ALA A 216 4.96 -28.35 6.28
C ALA A 216 4.17 -29.42 7.06
N GLN A 217 2.87 -29.55 6.78
CA GLN A 217 1.99 -30.58 7.35
C GLN A 217 1.85 -31.81 6.44
N GLY A 218 2.53 -31.83 5.29
CA GLY A 218 2.44 -32.92 4.32
C GLY A 218 1.11 -32.99 3.58
N LEU A 219 0.33 -31.91 3.59
CA LEU A 219 -0.90 -31.80 2.81
C LEU A 219 -0.55 -31.54 1.34
N GLU A 220 -1.37 -32.05 0.42
CA GLU A 220 -1.25 -31.70 -1.00
C GLU A 220 -1.65 -30.23 -1.19
N THR A 221 -0.72 -29.43 -1.70
CA THR A 221 -0.91 -28.00 -1.96
C THR A 221 -0.17 -27.61 -3.22
N GLU A 222 -0.53 -26.47 -3.79
CA GLU A 222 0.37 -25.80 -4.73
C GLU A 222 1.70 -25.48 -4.02
N PRO A 223 2.85 -25.58 -4.73
CA PRO A 223 4.14 -25.25 -4.13
C PRO A 223 4.14 -23.77 -3.69
N PRO A 224 4.74 -23.44 -2.54
CA PRO A 224 4.84 -22.06 -2.09
C PRO A 224 5.55 -21.21 -3.15
N GLN A 225 5.07 -19.99 -3.35
CA GLN A 225 5.70 -19.09 -4.31
C GLN A 225 7.17 -18.82 -3.99
N SER A 226 7.96 -18.61 -5.04
CA SER A 226 9.37 -18.26 -4.89
C SER A 226 9.55 -16.94 -4.15
N ILE A 227 10.54 -16.89 -3.25
CA ILE A 227 10.93 -15.67 -2.53
C ILE A 227 11.42 -14.58 -3.50
N PHE A 228 11.93 -14.96 -4.68
CA PHE A 228 12.39 -13.99 -5.68
C PHE A 228 11.27 -13.09 -6.20
N ARG A 229 10.00 -13.52 -6.12
CA ARG A 229 8.86 -12.68 -6.52
C ARG A 229 8.72 -11.39 -5.70
N LEU A 230 9.24 -11.37 -4.46
CA LEU A 230 9.31 -10.16 -3.64
C LEU A 230 10.11 -9.02 -4.28
N PHE A 231 10.94 -9.34 -5.26
CA PHE A 231 11.86 -8.41 -5.90
C PHE A 231 11.52 -8.18 -7.38
N ASP A 232 10.38 -8.66 -7.86
CA ASP A 232 9.96 -8.51 -9.26
C ASP A 232 9.80 -7.03 -9.66
N PHE A 233 9.53 -6.15 -8.70
CA PHE A 233 9.42 -4.71 -8.92
C PHE A 233 10.78 -4.03 -9.15
N LEU A 234 11.90 -4.60 -8.66
CA LEU A 234 13.20 -3.93 -8.63
C LEU A 234 13.70 -3.46 -9.99
N PRO A 235 13.70 -4.27 -11.07
CA PRO A 235 14.26 -3.79 -12.33
C PRO A 235 13.45 -2.65 -12.94
N VAL A 236 12.12 -2.67 -12.84
CA VAL A 236 11.27 -1.56 -13.28
C VAL A 236 11.55 -0.33 -12.43
N PHE A 237 11.62 -0.50 -11.11
CA PHE A 237 11.93 0.57 -10.17
C PHE A 237 13.29 1.23 -10.45
N VAL A 238 14.32 0.43 -10.71
CA VAL A 238 15.67 0.90 -11.05
C VAL A 238 15.67 1.66 -12.39
N ALA A 239 14.95 1.17 -13.40
CA ALA A 239 14.83 1.88 -14.67
C ALA A 239 14.12 3.23 -14.51
N VAL A 240 12.99 3.26 -13.79
CA VAL A 240 12.24 4.48 -13.49
C VAL A 240 13.07 5.46 -12.67
N THR A 241 13.86 4.98 -11.71
CA THR A 241 14.81 5.79 -10.93
C THR A 241 15.82 6.47 -11.85
N GLY A 242 16.38 5.75 -12.82
CA GLY A 242 17.28 6.33 -13.82
C GLY A 242 16.62 7.41 -14.66
N ILE A 243 15.39 7.19 -15.13
CA ILE A 243 14.61 8.19 -15.90
C ILE A 243 14.34 9.42 -15.04
N ALA A 244 13.79 9.23 -13.84
CA ALA A 244 13.47 10.32 -12.93
C ALA A 244 14.71 11.15 -12.57
N GLY A 245 15.85 10.49 -12.34
CA GLY A 245 17.11 11.15 -12.05
C GLY A 245 17.61 12.02 -13.23
N LEU A 246 17.40 11.58 -14.48
CA LEU A 246 17.74 12.37 -15.67
C LEU A 246 16.78 13.54 -15.88
N VAL A 247 15.48 13.31 -15.70
CA VAL A 247 14.44 14.34 -15.90
C VAL A 247 14.57 15.48 -14.88
N THR A 248 15.02 15.16 -13.68
CA THR A 248 15.19 16.12 -12.58
C THR A 248 16.61 16.66 -12.45
N ASP A 249 17.52 16.29 -13.36
CA ASP A 249 18.96 16.60 -13.28
C ASP A 249 19.62 16.19 -11.94
N SER A 250 19.04 15.21 -11.24
CA SER A 250 19.48 14.73 -9.92
C SER A 250 20.64 13.73 -9.98
N VAL A 251 20.91 13.16 -11.15
CA VAL A 251 22.02 12.21 -11.36
C VAL A 251 22.78 12.56 -12.65
N SER A 252 24.06 12.16 -12.71
CA SER A 252 24.83 12.30 -13.96
C SER A 252 24.19 11.49 -15.10
N VAL A 253 24.37 11.95 -16.34
CA VAL A 253 23.89 11.23 -17.54
C VAL A 253 24.35 9.79 -17.55
N THR A 254 25.63 9.54 -17.23
CA THR A 254 26.19 8.19 -17.14
C THR A 254 25.49 7.34 -16.09
N ALA A 255 25.25 7.87 -14.89
CA ALA A 255 24.55 7.15 -13.83
C ALA A 255 23.10 6.85 -14.21
N GLY A 256 22.36 7.84 -14.72
CA GLY A 256 20.97 7.69 -15.13
C GLY A 256 20.81 6.66 -16.26
N VAL A 257 21.63 6.75 -17.31
CA VAL A 257 21.64 5.76 -18.40
C VAL A 257 22.02 4.36 -17.89
N THR A 258 22.99 4.26 -16.97
CA THR A 258 23.38 2.98 -16.38
C THR A 258 22.23 2.34 -15.62
N LEU A 259 21.53 3.11 -14.78
CA LEU A 259 20.35 2.63 -14.05
C LEU A 259 19.25 2.14 -15.02
N ILE A 260 18.97 2.90 -16.08
CA ILE A 260 17.99 2.51 -17.10
C ILE A 260 18.38 1.17 -17.73
N LEU A 261 19.62 1.04 -18.19
CA LEU A 261 20.10 -0.19 -18.83
C LEU A 261 20.04 -1.37 -17.87
N VAL A 262 20.52 -1.22 -16.63
CA VAL A 262 20.48 -2.26 -15.60
C VAL A 262 19.03 -2.71 -15.33
N GLY A 263 18.11 -1.75 -15.18
CA GLY A 263 16.69 -2.06 -14.95
C GLY A 263 16.04 -2.77 -16.13
N VAL A 264 16.28 -2.31 -17.36
CA VAL A 264 15.74 -2.94 -18.58
C VAL A 264 16.32 -4.34 -18.77
N PHE A 265 17.64 -4.52 -18.66
CA PHE A 265 18.26 -5.84 -18.80
C PHE A 265 17.82 -6.80 -17.70
N GLY A 266 17.69 -6.33 -16.45
CA GLY A 266 17.15 -7.12 -15.35
C GLY A 266 15.72 -7.58 -15.64
N HIS A 267 14.86 -6.68 -16.12
CA HIS A 267 13.48 -7.03 -16.49
C HIS A 267 13.41 -8.08 -17.61
N LEU A 268 14.23 -7.91 -18.66
CA LEU A 268 14.29 -8.85 -19.78
C LEU A 268 14.84 -10.22 -19.37
N ALA A 269 15.84 -10.25 -18.48
CA ALA A 269 16.39 -11.49 -17.95
C ALA A 269 15.33 -12.25 -17.14
N MET A 270 14.62 -11.59 -16.24
CA MET A 270 13.58 -12.24 -15.43
C MET A 270 12.45 -12.80 -16.30
N ARG A 271 12.01 -12.06 -17.32
CA ARG A 271 10.99 -12.53 -18.28
C ARG A 271 11.40 -13.80 -19.03
N ARG A 272 12.68 -13.96 -19.37
CA ARG A 272 13.16 -15.17 -20.04
C ARG A 272 13.07 -16.42 -19.15
N PHE A 273 13.18 -16.27 -17.83
CA PHE A 273 13.10 -17.39 -16.89
C PHE A 273 11.67 -17.71 -16.41
N THR A 274 10.66 -16.93 -16.82
CA THR A 274 9.25 -17.14 -16.43
C THR A 274 8.39 -17.79 -17.53
N VAL A 275 8.94 -18.00 -18.72
CA VAL A 275 8.20 -18.48 -19.92
C VAL A 275 8.59 -19.91 -20.34
N ASP A 276 9.52 -20.55 -19.65
CA ASP A 276 9.87 -21.98 -19.83
C ASP A 276 9.36 -22.82 -18.65
#